data_AF-A0A6P0WRP0-F1
#
_entry.id   AF-A0A6P0WRP0-F1
#
_cell.length_a   1.000
_cell.length_b   1.000
_cell.length_c   1.000
_cell.angle_alpha   90.00
_cell.angle_beta   90.00
_cell.angle_gamma   90.00
#
_symmetry.space_group_name_H-M   'P 1'
#
loop_
_entity.id
_entity.type
_entity.pdbx_description
1 polymer ?
#
loop_
_entity_poly.entity_id
_entity_poly.type
_entity_poly.pdbx_seq_one_letter_code
_entity_poly.pdbx_strand_id
1 'polypeptide(L)'
;MPYELGLQLGATWDDNRAIIQLAGNLGNQPAMPLFVMVQVADIKSVQLAFAWTRSLNSPLILGQTNFFMEFDVCFYRSKMEFEIKPRS
;
A
#
# COMPACT_ATOMS: atom_id res chain seq x y z
N MET A 1 -5.20 -0.40 0.78
CA MET A 1 -5.00 1.04 1.07
C MET A 1 -6.32 1.61 1.54
N PRO A 2 -6.31 2.45 2.60
CA PRO A 2 -7.51 3.09 3.15
C PRO A 2 -8.23 3.96 2.10
N TYR A 3 -9.55 4.09 2.26
CA TYR A 3 -10.37 4.84 1.31
C TYR A 3 -9.96 6.32 1.27
N GLU A 4 -9.93 6.93 2.45
CA GLU A 4 -9.67 8.35 2.68
C GLU A 4 -8.29 8.77 2.16
N LEU A 5 -7.28 7.90 2.32
CA LEU A 5 -5.93 8.17 1.82
C LEU A 5 -5.91 8.28 0.29
N GLY A 6 -6.66 7.43 -0.41
CA GLY A 6 -6.77 7.54 -1.87
C GLY A 6 -7.44 8.82 -2.32
N LEU A 7 -8.50 9.25 -1.61
CA LEU A 7 -9.15 10.54 -1.87
C LEU A 7 -8.20 11.72 -1.64
N GLN A 8 -7.41 11.70 -0.56
CA GLN A 8 -6.41 12.74 -0.26
C GLN A 8 -5.31 12.82 -1.32
N LEU A 9 -4.98 11.69 -1.96
CA LEU A 9 -4.05 11.62 -3.09
C LEU A 9 -4.69 12.04 -4.43
N GLY A 10 -5.96 12.46 -4.43
CA GLY A 10 -6.69 12.90 -5.62
C GLY A 10 -7.25 11.75 -6.47
N ALA A 11 -7.26 10.52 -5.96
CA ALA A 11 -7.85 9.40 -6.67
C ALA A 11 -9.39 9.47 -6.64
N THR A 12 -10.03 9.00 -7.71
CA THR A 12 -11.48 8.87 -7.80
C THR A 12 -11.87 7.40 -7.82
N TRP A 13 -12.83 7.01 -7.00
CA TRP A 13 -13.34 5.64 -6.98
C TRP A 13 -14.25 5.34 -8.16
N ASP A 14 -14.03 4.21 -8.82
CA ASP A 14 -14.88 3.70 -9.91
C ASP A 14 -15.26 2.25 -9.60
N ASP A 15 -16.54 2.02 -9.32
CA ASP A 15 -17.06 0.69 -9.00
C ASP A 15 -16.83 -0.34 -10.12
N ASN A 16 -16.72 0.11 -11.38
CA ASN A 16 -16.42 -0.79 -12.50
C ASN A 16 -14.96 -1.28 -12.53
N ARG A 17 -14.07 -0.64 -11.77
CA ARG A 17 -12.65 -0.99 -11.67
C ARG A 17 -12.29 -1.71 -10.38
N ALA A 18 -13.26 -1.92 -9.48
CA ALA A 18 -13.08 -2.59 -8.21
C ALA A 18 -13.04 -4.13 -8.35
N ILE A 19 -12.12 -4.62 -9.20
CA ILE A 19 -12.04 -6.01 -9.68
C ILE A 19 -11.14 -6.92 -8.84
N ILE A 20 -10.38 -6.36 -7.88
CA ILE A 20 -9.43 -7.14 -7.08
C ILE A 20 -10.18 -7.82 -5.94
N GLN A 21 -10.10 -9.16 -5.91
CA GLN A 21 -10.53 -9.94 -4.75
C GLN A 21 -9.42 -9.95 -3.70
N LEU A 22 -9.70 -9.35 -2.55
CA LEU A 22 -8.81 -9.41 -1.39
C LEU A 22 -8.91 -10.78 -0.69
N ALA A 23 -7.94 -11.08 0.17
CA ALA A 23 -7.92 -12.30 0.98
C ALA A 23 -7.80 -11.97 2.48
N GLY A 24 -7.93 -13.00 3.33
CA GLY A 24 -7.83 -12.87 4.78
C GLY A 24 -8.92 -11.95 5.36
N ASN A 25 -8.55 -11.11 6.33
CA ASN A 25 -9.49 -10.23 7.04
C ASN A 25 -10.15 -9.15 6.17
N LEU A 26 -9.65 -8.94 4.95
CA LEU A 26 -10.22 -7.99 3.98
C LEU A 26 -10.99 -8.70 2.85
N GLY A 27 -11.13 -10.03 2.91
CA GLY A 27 -11.55 -10.85 1.77
C GLY A 27 -12.95 -10.58 1.22
N ASN A 28 -13.80 -9.90 1.97
CA ASN A 28 -15.17 -9.59 1.56
C ASN A 28 -15.32 -8.17 0.97
N GLN A 29 -14.23 -7.44 0.77
CA GLN A 29 -14.26 -6.06 0.30
C GLN A 29 -13.71 -5.96 -1.12
N PRO A 30 -14.46 -5.34 -2.05
CA PRO A 30 -13.92 -5.07 -3.37
C PRO A 30 -12.77 -4.07 -3.27
N ALA A 31 -11.80 -4.21 -4.18
CA ALA A 31 -10.68 -3.30 -4.27
C ALA A 31 -10.37 -2.92 -5.72
N MET A 32 -9.98 -1.65 -5.90
CA MET A 32 -9.53 -1.10 -7.17
C MET A 32 -8.00 -0.98 -7.14
N PRO A 33 -7.27 -1.32 -8.23
CA PRO A 33 -5.86 -1.01 -8.32
C PRO A 33 -5.67 0.51 -8.32
N LEU A 34 -4.79 1.00 -7.45
CA LEU A 34 -4.33 2.40 -7.47
C LEU A 34 -2.81 2.44 -7.50
N PHE A 35 -2.25 3.12 -8.50
CA PHE A 35 -0.82 3.32 -8.63
C PHE A 35 -0.44 4.71 -8.10
N VAL A 36 0.52 4.77 -7.20
CA VAL A 36 0.94 6.01 -6.53
C VAL A 36 2.47 6.11 -6.58
N MET A 37 2.99 7.29 -6.90
CA MET A 37 4.42 7.58 -6.72
C MET A 37 4.68 7.81 -5.23
N VAL A 38 5.55 7.00 -4.65
CA VAL A 38 5.92 7.08 -3.24
C VAL A 38 7.37 7.48 -3.12
N GLN A 39 7.64 8.39 -2.19
CA GLN A 39 8.98 8.77 -1.79
C GLN A 39 9.11 8.51 -0.29
N VAL A 40 10.16 7.77 0.07
CA VAL A 40 10.51 7.49 1.48
C VAL A 40 11.79 8.23 1.77
N ALA A 41 11.71 9.26 2.63
CA ALA A 41 12.82 10.13 2.95
C ALA A 41 13.53 10.65 1.66
N ASP A 42 14.83 10.44 1.56
CA ASP A 42 15.69 10.81 0.43
C ASP A 42 15.90 9.68 -0.59
N ILE A 43 15.23 8.54 -0.43
CA ILE A 43 15.28 7.44 -1.40
C ILE A 43 14.54 7.85 -2.68
N LYS A 44 15.10 7.46 -3.83
CA LYS A 44 14.49 7.69 -5.15
C LYS A 44 13.03 7.24 -5.15
N SER A 45 12.15 8.09 -5.69
CA SER A 45 10.73 7.78 -5.76
C SER A 45 10.46 6.57 -6.67
N VAL A 46 9.54 5.71 -6.23
CA VAL A 46 9.12 4.49 -6.92
C VAL A 46 7.60 4.47 -7.09
N GLN A 47 7.12 3.76 -8.10
CA GLN A 47 5.67 3.57 -8.30
C GLN A 47 5.22 2.34 -7.51
N LEU A 48 4.27 2.52 -6.61
CA LEU A 48 3.66 1.43 -5.83
C LEU A 48 2.22 1.18 -6.29
N ALA A 49 1.86 -0.10 -6.45
CA ALA A 49 0.50 -0.55 -6.67
C ALA A 49 -0.22 -0.93 -5.36
N PHE A 50 -1.35 -0.29 -5.09
CA PHE A 50 -2.21 -0.58 -3.95
C PHE A 50 -3.53 -1.20 -4.37
N ALA A 51 -3.99 -2.19 -3.62
CA ALA A 51 -5.40 -2.55 -3.60
C ALA A 51 -6.14 -1.52 -2.74
N TRP A 52 -6.74 -0.52 -3.39
CA TRP A 52 -7.51 0.54 -2.73
C TRP A 52 -8.92 0.04 -2.46
N THR A 53 -9.43 0.24 -1.24
CA THR A 53 -10.73 -0.29 -0.82
C THR A 53 -11.55 0.78 -0.10
N ARG A 54 -12.88 0.66 -0.15
CA ARG A 54 -13.83 1.51 0.60
C ARG A 54 -14.00 1.11 2.07
N SER A 55 -13.18 0.19 2.58
CA SER A 55 -13.23 -0.22 3.98
C SER A 55 -12.75 0.89 4.90
N LEU A 56 -13.66 1.37 5.76
CA LEU A 56 -13.48 2.51 6.67
C LEU A 56 -12.33 2.34 7.68
N ASN A 57 -11.90 1.11 7.97
CA ASN A 57 -10.90 0.81 9.01
C ASN A 57 -9.72 -0.03 8.49
N SER A 58 -9.51 -0.05 7.17
CA SER A 58 -8.36 -0.79 6.62
C SER A 58 -7.05 -0.04 6.93
N PRO A 59 -6.01 -0.71 7.45
CA PRO A 59 -4.71 -0.07 7.61
C PRO A 59 -4.04 0.14 6.25
N LEU A 60 -3.07 1.06 6.19
CA LEU A 60 -2.11 1.07 5.10
C LEU A 60 -1.19 -0.15 5.24
N ILE A 61 -1.29 -1.08 4.30
CA ILE A 61 -0.48 -2.30 4.27
C ILE A 61 0.65 -2.09 3.28
N LEU A 62 1.89 -2.18 3.77
CA LEU A 62 3.12 -2.23 2.97
C LEU A 62 3.59 -3.68 2.95
N GLY A 63 3.23 -4.38 1.88
CA GLY A 63 3.35 -5.83 1.77
C GLY A 63 4.64 -6.31 1.09
N GLN A 64 4.81 -7.63 1.11
CA GLN A 64 5.91 -8.32 0.45
C GLN A 64 5.88 -8.09 -1.07
N THR A 65 4.70 -8.28 -1.68
CA THR A 65 4.48 -7.90 -3.07
C THR A 65 4.34 -6.38 -3.10
N ASN A 66 5.12 -5.72 -3.96
CA ASN A 66 5.22 -4.27 -4.12
C ASN A 66 6.27 -3.62 -3.20
N PHE A 67 5.96 -3.33 -1.93
CA PHE A 67 6.85 -2.50 -1.10
C PHE A 67 8.22 -3.16 -0.81
N PHE A 68 8.25 -4.42 -0.35
CA PHE A 68 9.52 -5.11 -0.08
C PHE A 68 10.26 -5.54 -1.36
N MET A 69 9.64 -5.39 -2.53
CA MET A 69 10.35 -5.57 -3.81
C MET A 69 11.08 -4.31 -4.25
N GLU A 70 10.64 -3.13 -3.81
CA GLU A 70 11.25 -1.84 -4.14
C GLU A 70 12.26 -1.39 -3.07
N PHE A 71 12.13 -1.89 -1.85
CA PHE A 71 12.99 -1.51 -0.72
C PHE A 71 13.45 -2.72 0.09
N ASP A 72 14.69 -2.65 0.57
CA ASP A 72 15.18 -3.57 1.59
C ASP A 72 14.62 -3.13 2.96
N VAL A 73 13.84 -4.00 3.60
CA VAL A 73 13.17 -3.71 4.87
C VAL A 73 13.66 -4.65 5.96
N CYS A 74 14.20 -4.11 7.05
CA CYS A 74 14.69 -4.88 8.19
C CYS A 74 13.90 -4.55 9.47
N PHE A 75 13.34 -5.57 10.13
CA PHE A 75 12.55 -5.40 11.36
C PHE A 75 13.36 -5.73 12.61
N TYR A 76 13.44 -4.78 13.55
CA TYR A 76 14.09 -4.95 14.84
C TYR A 76 13.04 -5.07 15.95
N ARG A 77 12.44 -6.27 16.08
CA ARG A 77 11.25 -6.51 16.92
C ARG A 77 11.39 -6.08 18.38
N SER A 78 12.55 -6.30 19.00
CA SER A 78 12.82 -5.93 20.40
C SER A 78 12.89 -4.42 20.61
N LYS A 79 13.24 -3.67 19.57
CA LYS A 79 13.34 -2.21 19.58
C LYS A 79 12.06 -1.51 19.09
N MET A 80 11.11 -2.28 18.55
CA MET A 80 9.88 -1.76 17.92
C MET A 80 10.15 -0.78 16.77
N GLU A 81 11.26 -0.97 16.05
CA GLU A 81 11.65 -0.16 14.90
C GLU A 81 11.86 -1.05 13.67
N PHE A 82 11.88 -0.42 12.51
CA PHE A 82 12.29 -1.04 11.26
C PHE A 82 13.11 -0.04 10.45
N GLU A 83 14.00 -0.56 9.61
CA GLU A 83 14.83 0.20 8.70
C GLU A 83 14.38 -0.05 7.26
N ILE A 84 14.44 0.98 6.43
CA ILE A 84 14.19 0.93 4.98
C ILE A 84 15.45 1.41 4.28
N LYS A 85 15.94 0.64 3.30
CA LYS A 85 17.04 1.04 2.41
C LYS A 85 16.62 0.93 0.94
N PRO A 86 17.28 1.67 0.03
CA PRO A 86 17.17 1.40 -1.39
C PRO A 86 17.51 -0.08 -1.65
N ARG A 87 16.76 -0.73 -2.52
CA ARG A 87 17.09 -2.07 -2.98
C ARG A 87 18.48 -2.08 -3.66
N SER A 88 19.31 -3.04 -3.27
CA SER A 88 20.64 -3.27 -3.87
C SER A 88 20.59 -3.95 -5.23
#